data_AF-A0A7C1ZCH6-F1
#
_entry.id   AF-A0A7C1ZCH6-F1
#
_cell.length_a   1.000
_cell.length_b   1.000
_cell.length_c   1.000
_cell.angle_alpha   90.00
_cell.angle_beta   90.00
_cell.angle_gamma   90.00
#
_symmetry.space_group_name_H-M   'P 1'
#
loop_
_entity.id
_entity.type
_entity.pdbx_description
1 polymer ?
#
loop_
_entity_poly.entity_id
_entity_poly.type
_entity_poly.pdbx_seq_one_letter_code
_entity_poly.pdbx_strand_id
1 'polypeptide(L)'
;MKHLILFLSILVSSTAIADEEIEHSTITSCAYQAGTAREIQTIRQVEGDEWPQFEQKIKKIYKDTQGRYDLLAIGKIVYLEPLNNLPDVVYEHTFSTCVKHAQGRDKSA
;
A
#
# COMPACT_ATOMS: atom_id res chain seq x y z
N MET A 1 -46.35 -25.70 -25.73
CA MET A 1 -45.47 -25.55 -24.54
C MET A 1 -44.13 -26.23 -24.82
N LYS A 2 -43.20 -25.59 -25.56
CA LYS A 2 -41.86 -26.19 -25.80
C LYS A 2 -40.76 -25.18 -26.20
N HIS A 3 -40.99 -23.88 -26.03
CA HIS A 3 -40.03 -22.84 -26.42
C HIS A 3 -39.56 -21.96 -25.25
N LEU A 4 -39.89 -22.30 -24.00
CA LEU A 4 -39.53 -21.48 -22.83
C LEU A 4 -38.23 -21.89 -22.12
N ILE A 5 -37.47 -22.85 -22.66
CA ILE A 5 -36.28 -23.41 -21.98
C ILE A 5 -35.03 -23.36 -22.89
N LEU A 6 -34.85 -22.28 -23.66
CA LEU A 6 -33.64 -22.14 -24.48
C LEU A 6 -32.95 -20.77 -24.37
N PHE A 7 -33.29 -19.97 -23.37
CA PHE A 7 -32.67 -18.66 -23.12
C PHE A 7 -31.88 -18.58 -21.81
N LEU A 8 -31.68 -19.71 -21.11
CA LEU A 8 -31.09 -19.73 -19.77
C LEU A 8 -29.68 -20.35 -19.70
N SER A 9 -28.93 -20.38 -20.81
CA SER A 9 -27.66 -21.12 -20.88
C SER A 9 -26.46 -20.34 -21.43
N ILE A 10 -26.53 -19.01 -21.55
CA ILE A 10 -25.39 -18.20 -22.00
C ILE A 10 -25.21 -16.98 -21.10
N LEU A 11 -24.85 -17.20 -19.82
CA LEU A 11 -24.38 -16.12 -18.94
C LEU A 11 -23.24 -16.61 -18.02
N VAL A 12 -22.35 -17.46 -18.54
CA VAL A 12 -21.19 -17.94 -17.77
C VAL A 12 -19.96 -17.95 -18.68
N SER A 13 -19.47 -16.78 -19.10
CA SER A 13 -18.18 -16.66 -19.82
C SER A 13 -17.58 -15.25 -19.69
N SER A 14 -17.55 -14.67 -18.50
CA SER A 14 -16.93 -13.36 -18.29
C SER A 14 -16.19 -13.23 -16.95
N THR A 15 -15.43 -14.27 -16.56
CA THR A 15 -14.59 -14.22 -15.34
C THR A 15 -13.09 -14.28 -15.60
N ALA A 16 -12.62 -14.16 -16.86
CA ALA A 16 -11.19 -14.28 -17.17
C ALA A 16 -10.40 -12.94 -17.19
N ILE A 17 -11.03 -11.79 -16.95
CA ILE A 17 -10.37 -10.46 -17.04
C ILE A 17 -10.05 -9.86 -15.66
N ALA A 18 -10.56 -10.44 -14.57
CA ALA A 18 -10.45 -9.85 -13.24
C ALA A 18 -9.12 -10.11 -12.51
N ASP A 19 -8.32 -11.11 -12.91
CA ASP A 19 -7.15 -11.53 -12.11
C ASP A 19 -5.92 -10.64 -12.36
N GLU A 20 -5.60 -10.39 -13.63
CA GLU A 20 -4.41 -9.62 -14.03
C GLU A 20 -4.50 -8.13 -13.60
N GLU A 21 -5.67 -7.50 -13.74
CA GLU A 21 -5.88 -6.10 -13.35
C GLU A 21 -5.84 -5.91 -11.81
N ILE A 22 -6.32 -6.89 -11.04
CA ILE A 22 -6.24 -6.88 -9.58
C ILE A 22 -4.79 -7.05 -9.10
N GLU A 23 -4.01 -7.93 -9.74
CA GLU A 23 -2.58 -8.09 -9.43
C GLU A 23 -1.79 -6.80 -9.73
N HIS A 24 -1.99 -6.19 -10.90
CA HIS A 24 -1.31 -4.95 -11.29
C HIS A 24 -1.63 -3.75 -10.37
N SER A 25 -2.89 -3.58 -10.00
CA SER A 25 -3.31 -2.51 -9.08
C SER A 25 -2.73 -2.70 -7.67
N THR A 26 -2.64 -3.95 -7.21
CA THR A 26 -2.01 -4.32 -5.93
C THR A 26 -0.51 -3.97 -5.93
N ILE A 27 0.22 -4.40 -6.96
CA ILE A 27 1.66 -4.10 -7.07
C ILE A 27 1.92 -2.60 -7.10
N THR A 28 1.09 -1.85 -7.84
CA THR A 28 1.21 -0.39 -7.94
C THR A 28 0.98 0.28 -6.57
N SER A 29 -0.04 -0.16 -5.82
CA SER A 29 -0.29 0.33 -4.46
C SER A 29 0.86 0.04 -3.50
N CYS A 30 1.42 -1.19 -3.55
CA CYS A 30 2.57 -1.54 -2.72
C CYS A 30 3.84 -0.76 -3.08
N ALA A 31 4.07 -0.49 -4.36
CA ALA A 31 5.18 0.36 -4.80
C ALA A 31 5.03 1.80 -4.29
N TYR A 32 3.81 2.35 -4.28
CA TYR A 32 3.53 3.67 -3.71
C TYR A 32 3.83 3.72 -2.20
N GLN A 33 3.37 2.72 -1.44
CA GLN A 33 3.64 2.65 0.01
C GLN A 33 5.14 2.55 0.30
N ALA A 34 5.84 1.66 -0.41
CA ALA A 34 7.27 1.46 -0.27
C ALA A 34 8.08 2.71 -0.67
N GLY A 35 7.70 3.36 -1.77
CA GLY A 35 8.32 4.61 -2.20
C GLY A 35 8.13 5.73 -1.17
N THR A 36 6.93 5.85 -0.62
CA THR A 36 6.66 6.81 0.47
C THR A 36 7.49 6.50 1.70
N ALA A 37 7.60 5.23 2.09
CA ALA A 37 8.38 4.80 3.25
C ALA A 37 9.88 5.12 3.10
N ARG A 38 10.44 4.87 1.91
CA ARG A 38 11.81 5.23 1.54
C ARG A 38 12.08 6.72 1.72
N GLU A 39 11.20 7.57 1.19
CA GLU A 39 11.38 9.02 1.29
C GLU A 39 11.27 9.50 2.73
N ILE A 40 10.34 8.96 3.52
CA ILE A 40 10.24 9.29 4.94
C ILE A 40 11.51 8.89 5.70
N GLN A 41 12.07 7.70 5.44
CA GLN A 41 13.33 7.29 6.07
C GLN A 41 14.48 8.20 5.68
N THR A 42 14.57 8.59 4.40
CA THR A 42 15.57 9.55 3.91
C THR A 42 15.44 10.89 4.65
N ILE A 43 14.23 11.44 4.71
CA ILE A 43 13.96 12.71 5.42
C ILE A 43 14.32 12.59 6.89
N ARG A 44 13.93 11.50 7.56
CA ARG A 44 14.23 11.24 8.97
C ARG A 44 15.73 11.19 9.24
N GLN A 45 16.51 10.56 8.36
CA GLN A 45 17.97 10.48 8.47
C GLN A 45 18.66 11.83 8.23
N VAL A 46 18.11 12.66 7.34
CA VAL A 46 18.67 13.98 7.02
C VAL A 46 18.30 15.01 8.08
N GLU A 47 17.04 15.03 8.51
CA GLU A 47 16.51 16.07 9.41
C GLU A 47 16.70 15.72 10.88
N GLY A 48 16.80 14.43 11.23
CA GLY A 48 16.89 13.98 12.62
C GLY A 48 15.62 14.24 13.43
N ASP A 49 14.49 14.42 12.76
CA ASP A 49 13.20 14.61 13.40
C ASP A 49 12.77 13.35 14.16
N GLU A 50 12.23 13.54 15.35
CA GLU A 50 11.42 12.53 16.02
C GLU A 50 9.98 12.59 15.51
N TRP A 51 9.20 11.52 15.75
CA TRP A 51 7.84 11.38 15.22
C TRP A 51 6.95 12.63 15.43
N PRO A 52 6.89 13.26 16.63
CA PRO A 52 6.03 14.42 16.84
C PRO A 52 6.36 15.61 15.93
N GLN A 53 7.64 15.84 15.63
CA GLN A 53 8.10 16.93 14.77
C GLN A 53 7.68 16.67 13.32
N PHE A 54 7.92 15.45 12.84
CA PHE A 54 7.51 15.04 11.50
C PHE A 54 5.99 15.14 11.32
N GLU A 55 5.21 14.62 12.28
CA GLU A 55 3.75 14.68 12.26
C GLU A 55 3.24 16.13 12.18
N GLN A 56 3.83 17.04 12.96
CA GLN A 56 3.48 18.46 12.92
C GLN A 56 3.84 19.10 11.58
N LYS A 57 5.01 18.80 10.99
CA LYS A 57 5.40 19.31 9.67
C LYS A 57 4.42 18.86 8.59
N ILE A 58 4.05 17.58 8.57
CA ILE A 58 3.07 17.05 7.62
C ILE A 58 1.70 17.72 7.78
N LYS A 59 1.20 17.88 9.01
CA LYS A 59 -0.07 18.58 9.28
C LYS A 59 -0.06 20.04 8.88
N LYS A 60 1.11 20.69 8.88
CA LYS A 60 1.28 22.09 8.46
C LYS A 60 1.31 22.25 6.95
N ILE A 61 1.92 21.30 6.23
CA ILE A 61 2.10 21.38 4.76
C ILE A 61 0.88 20.86 4.02
N TYR A 62 0.28 19.76 4.50
CA TYR A 62 -0.79 19.07 3.80
C TYR A 62 -2.17 19.36 4.40
N LYS A 63 -3.15 19.57 3.52
CA LYS A 63 -4.56 19.72 3.89
C LYS A 63 -5.08 18.46 4.59
N ASP A 64 -6.20 18.62 5.27
CA ASP A 64 -6.93 17.53 5.91
C ASP A 64 -7.63 16.63 4.88
N THR A 65 -6.86 15.69 4.30
CA THR A 65 -7.33 14.77 3.26
C THR A 65 -6.86 13.35 3.53
N GLN A 66 -7.48 12.37 2.86
CA GLN A 66 -7.09 10.96 2.93
C GLN A 66 -5.59 10.76 2.65
N GLY A 67 -5.04 11.44 1.62
CA GLY A 67 -3.61 11.34 1.31
C GLY A 67 -2.69 11.79 2.45
N ARG A 68 -3.10 12.77 3.26
CA ARG A 68 -2.35 13.14 4.48
C ARG A 68 -2.41 12.03 5.52
N TYR A 69 -3.58 11.44 5.73
CA TYR A 69 -3.75 10.33 6.67
C TYR A 69 -2.94 9.10 6.25
N ASP A 70 -2.94 8.77 4.96
CA ASP A 70 -2.16 7.66 4.41
C ASP A 70 -0.66 7.89 4.59
N LEU A 71 -0.17 9.11 4.31
CA LEU A 71 1.24 9.48 4.54
C LEU A 71 1.60 9.34 6.03
N LEU A 72 0.77 9.86 6.93
CA LEU A 72 1.02 9.74 8.38
C LEU A 72 0.98 8.28 8.84
N ALA A 73 0.11 7.45 8.29
CA ALA A 73 0.06 6.02 8.62
C ALA A 73 1.35 5.30 8.20
N ILE A 74 1.83 5.52 6.97
CA ILE A 74 3.10 4.98 6.48
C ILE A 74 4.25 5.50 7.32
N GLY A 75 4.29 6.81 7.58
CA GLY A 75 5.33 7.42 8.39
C GLY A 75 5.41 6.81 9.78
N LYS A 76 4.28 6.58 10.44
CA LYS A 76 4.28 5.98 11.77
C LYS A 76 4.94 4.59 11.79
N ILE A 77 4.75 3.80 10.74
CA ILE A 77 5.41 2.49 10.58
C ILE A 77 6.92 2.67 10.43
N VAL A 78 7.36 3.59 9.56
CA VAL A 78 8.80 3.88 9.35
C VAL A 78 9.48 4.34 10.65
N TYR A 79 8.79 5.11 11.48
CA TYR A 79 9.35 5.59 12.76
C TYR A 79 9.49 4.49 13.82
N LEU A 80 8.90 3.31 13.63
CA LEU A 80 9.16 2.13 14.44
C LEU A 80 10.45 1.40 14.02
N GLU A 81 10.94 1.65 12.81
CA GLU A 81 12.18 1.05 12.32
C GLU A 81 13.43 1.77 12.86
N PRO A 82 14.59 1.08 12.94
CA PRO A 82 15.86 1.69 13.27
C PRO A 82 16.22 2.87 12.35
N LEU A 83 16.69 3.97 12.94
CA LEU A 83 17.10 5.17 12.19
C LEU A 83 18.24 4.88 11.19
N ASN A 84 19.08 3.89 11.47
CA ASN A 84 20.20 3.52 10.61
C ASN A 84 19.84 2.54 9.48
N ASN A 85 18.57 2.10 9.37
CA ASN A 85 18.12 1.32 8.22
C ASN A 85 18.30 2.14 6.93
N LEU A 86 18.94 1.56 5.92
CA LEU A 86 19.07 2.21 4.62
C LEU A 86 17.67 2.42 4.00
N PRO A 87 17.41 3.57 3.35
CA PRO A 87 16.11 3.81 2.71
C PRO A 87 15.67 2.72 1.72
N ASP A 88 16.62 2.13 0.98
CA ASP A 88 16.34 0.99 0.08
C ASP A 88 15.91 -0.27 0.85
N VAL A 89 16.44 -0.50 2.05
CA VAL A 89 16.02 -1.63 2.90
C VAL A 89 14.60 -1.41 3.41
N VAL A 90 14.27 -0.18 3.81
CA VAL A 90 12.90 0.20 4.23
C VAL A 90 11.91 0.03 3.06
N TYR A 91 12.33 0.40 1.85
CA TYR A 91 11.55 0.16 0.63
C TYR A 91 11.23 -1.32 0.45
N GLU A 92 12.26 -2.18 0.39
CA GLU A 92 12.10 -3.62 0.16
C GLU A 92 11.27 -4.29 1.25
N HIS A 93 11.48 -3.90 2.51
CA HIS A 93 10.71 -4.41 3.64
C HIS A 93 9.23 -4.03 3.52
N THR A 94 8.93 -2.75 3.24
CA THR A 94 7.56 -2.27 3.09
C THR A 94 6.87 -2.92 1.88
N PHE A 95 7.56 -2.98 0.74
CA PHE A 95 7.03 -3.58 -0.49
C PHE A 95 6.70 -5.06 -0.29
N SER A 96 7.67 -5.83 0.21
CA SER A 96 7.48 -7.27 0.40
C SER A 96 6.42 -7.60 1.44
N THR A 97 6.27 -6.77 2.48
CA THR A 97 5.20 -6.90 3.47
C THR A 97 3.84 -6.61 2.85
N CYS A 98 3.70 -5.50 2.14
CA CYS A 98 2.45 -5.15 1.46
C CYS A 98 2.01 -6.24 0.46
N VAL A 99 2.94 -6.79 -0.33
CA VAL A 99 2.62 -7.85 -1.30
C VAL A 99 2.18 -9.13 -0.59
N LYS A 100 2.84 -9.52 0.52
CA LYS A 100 2.43 -10.69 1.32
C LYS A 100 1.03 -10.52 1.89
N HIS A 101 0.74 -9.35 2.45
CA HIS A 101 -0.57 -8.99 2.97
C HIS A 101 -1.64 -9.09 1.88
N ALA A 102 -1.39 -8.49 0.72
CA ALA A 102 -2.36 -8.47 -0.38
C ALA A 102 -2.62 -9.86 -0.98
N GLN A 103 -1.64 -10.75 -0.93
CA GLN A 103 -1.77 -12.13 -1.41
C GLN A 103 -2.31 -13.10 -0.35
N GLY A 104 -2.73 -12.61 0.82
CA GLY A 104 -3.21 -13.45 1.92
C GLY A 104 -2.15 -14.40 2.47
N ARG A 105 -0.86 -14.05 2.29
CA ARG A 105 0.29 -14.84 2.73
C ARG A 105 0.81 -14.43 4.10
N ASP A 106 0.11 -13.52 4.78
CA ASP A 106 0.30 -13.34 6.21
C ASP A 106 -0.29 -14.55 6.90
N LYS A 107 0.59 -15.36 7.49
CA LYS A 107 0.15 -16.28 8.52
C LYS A 107 -0.33 -15.41 9.67
N SER A 108 -1.65 -15.21 9.76
CA SER A 108 -2.29 -14.61 10.91
C SER A 108 -1.68 -15.21 12.18
N ALA A 109 -1.11 -14.34 13.01
CA ALA A 109 -0.71 -14.65 14.37
C ALA A 109 -1.96 -14.82 15.25
#